data_AF-A0A2M8NRG8-F1
#
_entry.id   AF-A0A2M8NRG8-F1
#
_cell.length_a   1.000
_cell.length_b   1.000
_cell.length_c   1.000
_cell.angle_alpha   90.00
_cell.angle_beta   90.00
_cell.angle_gamma   90.00
#
_symmetry.space_group_name_H-M   'P 1'
#
loop_
_entity.id
_entity.type
_entity.pdbx_description
1 polymer ?
#
loop_
_entity_poly.entity_id
_entity_poly.type
_entity_poly.pdbx_seq_one_letter_code
_entity_poly.pdbx_strand_id
1 'polypeptide(L)'
;MWYGRNALPPEIIPLRAGAIELDYEAGDLRYLRIGGREIVRRIYVAVRDVNWNTIPAQITGLEIDAGSDHFRIRYKAYHEGSGIAFRWRAMLEGSADGAITCAMEGSAESDFRYNRIGFCVLHPVDGTAGSDYRAVTPDGAISGTIPLHIAPQRIENGFEVPIFPSFSSLTLDFDGGNVIFNFEGDLFEMEDQRNWTDGSYKTYCTPISLGYPHRAQTGRRIDQRVTVRAALANAGVASAAENGVNTFALGAVSGNTLPKLGFAMASHGGALTRREIERLARVKPYHLRAEVHFSRADWESQLVKAADEAKAVGSALELVLFLTDHAADELT
;
A
#
# COMPACT_ATOMS: atom_id res chain seq x y z
N MET A 1 3.80 17.56 -13.21
CA MET A 1 3.12 17.41 -11.90
C MET A 1 4.14 16.79 -10.95
N TRP A 2 4.47 17.43 -9.83
CA TRP A 2 5.41 16.89 -8.85
C TRP A 2 4.63 16.01 -7.87
N TYR A 3 5.03 14.76 -7.66
CA TYR A 3 4.30 13.77 -6.84
C TYR A 3 5.11 13.32 -5.61
N GLY A 4 5.85 14.25 -4.99
CA GLY A 4 6.64 13.97 -3.77
C GLY A 4 7.99 13.29 -4.00
N ARG A 5 8.41 13.09 -5.26
CA ARG A 5 9.78 12.68 -5.64
C ARG A 5 10.33 13.60 -6.72
N ASN A 6 11.64 13.84 -6.68
CA ASN A 6 12.37 14.59 -7.70
C ASN A 6 12.81 13.64 -8.84
N ALA A 7 11.84 12.93 -9.42
CA ALA A 7 12.01 12.00 -10.53
C ALA A 7 10.74 12.04 -11.40
N LEU A 8 10.85 11.63 -12.66
CA LEU A 8 9.68 11.46 -13.51
C LEU A 8 8.82 10.29 -13.00
N PRO A 9 7.48 10.39 -13.12
CA PRO A 9 6.61 9.26 -12.84
C PRO A 9 6.97 8.10 -13.76
N PRO A 10 6.77 6.84 -13.30
CA PRO A 10 6.93 5.70 -14.18
C PRO A 10 6.03 5.81 -15.41
N GLU A 11 6.47 5.20 -16.50
CA GLU A 11 5.64 5.05 -17.68
C GLU A 11 4.41 4.18 -17.36
N ILE A 12 3.26 4.63 -17.86
CA ILE A 12 1.98 3.92 -17.73
C ILE A 12 1.64 3.36 -19.11
N ILE A 13 1.45 2.04 -19.18
CA ILE A 13 1.15 1.33 -20.43
C ILE A 13 -0.26 0.73 -20.31
N PRO A 14 -1.26 1.27 -21.05
CA PRO A 14 -2.61 0.70 -21.07
C PRO A 14 -2.62 -0.67 -21.75
N LEU A 15 -3.36 -1.62 -21.18
CA LEU A 15 -3.47 -3.00 -21.64
C LEU A 15 -4.93 -3.47 -21.58
N ARG A 16 -5.21 -4.59 -22.27
CA ARG A 16 -6.53 -5.24 -22.27
C ARG A 16 -6.41 -6.76 -22.18
N ALA A 17 -7.31 -7.37 -21.43
CA ALA A 17 -7.58 -8.81 -21.44
C ALA A 17 -9.09 -9.01 -21.66
N GLY A 18 -9.50 -9.33 -22.88
CA GLY A 18 -10.89 -9.33 -23.29
C GLY A 18 -11.58 -7.99 -22.97
N ALA A 19 -12.59 -8.03 -22.10
CA ALA A 19 -13.33 -6.85 -21.66
C ALA A 19 -12.67 -6.08 -20.49
N ILE A 20 -11.59 -6.60 -19.90
CA ILE A 20 -10.91 -5.97 -18.78
C ILE A 20 -9.83 -5.02 -19.30
N GLU A 21 -9.93 -3.76 -18.88
CA GLU A 21 -8.94 -2.71 -19.11
C GLU A 21 -8.05 -2.56 -17.89
N LEU A 22 -6.77 -2.29 -18.07
CA LEU A 22 -5.84 -2.13 -16.95
C LEU A 22 -4.60 -1.35 -17.40
N ASP A 23 -3.80 -0.93 -16.43
CA ASP A 23 -2.57 -0.21 -16.66
C ASP A 23 -1.38 -1.01 -16.09
N TYR A 24 -0.31 -1.17 -16.88
CA TYR A 24 0.99 -1.61 -16.36
C TYR A 24 1.81 -0.39 -15.93
N GLU A 25 2.35 -0.43 -14.72
CA GLU A 25 3.20 0.65 -14.17
C GLU A 25 4.31 0.04 -13.30
N ALA A 26 5.57 0.20 -13.70
CA ALA A 26 6.75 -0.19 -12.90
C ALA A 26 6.73 -1.63 -12.31
N GLY A 27 6.19 -2.61 -13.04
CA GLY A 27 6.07 -4.00 -12.60
C GLY A 27 4.72 -4.37 -12.00
N ASP A 28 3.84 -3.40 -11.78
CA ASP A 28 2.53 -3.61 -11.22
C ASP A 28 1.45 -3.63 -12.30
N LEU A 29 0.37 -4.38 -12.06
CA LEU A 29 -0.89 -4.17 -12.77
C LEU A 29 -1.80 -3.30 -11.91
N ARG A 30 -2.40 -2.27 -12.49
CA ARG A 30 -3.18 -1.26 -11.76
C ARG A 30 -4.52 -1.00 -12.43
N TYR A 31 -5.47 -0.58 -11.61
CA TYR A 31 -6.78 -0.10 -12.03
C TYR A 31 -7.47 -1.05 -13.03
N LEU A 32 -7.51 -2.35 -12.72
CA LEU A 32 -8.25 -3.30 -13.54
C LEU A 32 -9.72 -2.90 -13.48
N ARG A 33 -10.31 -2.71 -14.66
CA ARG A 33 -11.66 -2.20 -14.85
C ARG A 33 -12.42 -3.10 -15.80
N ILE A 34 -13.69 -3.37 -15.49
CA ILE A 34 -14.63 -4.03 -16.40
C ILE A 34 -15.88 -3.16 -16.53
N GLY A 35 -16.28 -2.80 -17.75
CA GLY A 35 -17.40 -1.87 -17.98
C GLY A 35 -17.21 -0.51 -17.30
N GLY A 36 -15.97 -0.01 -17.19
CA GLY A 36 -15.64 1.25 -16.51
C GLY A 36 -15.55 1.17 -14.98
N ARG A 37 -15.97 0.06 -14.36
CA ARG A 37 -15.88 -0.14 -12.91
C ARG A 37 -14.53 -0.71 -12.51
N GLU A 38 -13.86 -0.07 -11.56
CA GLU A 38 -12.63 -0.60 -10.96
C GLU A 38 -12.94 -1.84 -10.09
N ILE A 39 -12.30 -2.96 -10.41
CA ILE A 39 -12.43 -4.24 -9.69
C ILE A 39 -11.15 -4.62 -8.93
N VAL A 40 -10.00 -4.11 -9.37
CA VAL A 40 -8.72 -4.28 -8.66
C VAL A 40 -7.92 -2.99 -8.78
N ARG A 41 -7.47 -2.47 -7.63
CA ARG A 41 -6.64 -1.26 -7.57
C ARG A 41 -5.21 -1.53 -8.02
N ARG A 42 -4.63 -2.63 -7.54
CA ARG A 42 -3.22 -2.98 -7.79
C ARG A 42 -2.96 -4.47 -7.55
N ILE A 43 -2.18 -5.11 -8.42
CA ILE A 43 -1.56 -6.41 -8.19
C ILE A 43 -0.06 -6.22 -8.28
N TYR A 44 0.66 -6.57 -7.23
CA TYR A 44 2.11 -6.36 -7.14
C TYR A 44 2.77 -7.37 -6.22
N VAL A 45 4.10 -7.53 -6.35
CA VAL A 45 4.90 -8.33 -5.42
C VAL A 45 5.54 -7.41 -4.37
N ALA A 46 5.41 -7.77 -3.10
CA ALA A 46 6.05 -7.08 -1.99
C ALA A 46 7.17 -7.95 -1.40
N VAL A 47 8.36 -7.37 -1.24
CA VAL A 47 9.46 -7.93 -0.45
C VAL A 47 9.69 -7.03 0.74
N ARG A 48 9.48 -7.54 1.96
CA ARG A 48 9.56 -6.77 3.20
C ARG A 48 10.50 -7.38 4.22
N ASP A 49 11.37 -6.55 4.77
CA ASP A 49 12.27 -6.92 5.85
C ASP A 49 11.54 -7.10 7.19
N VAL A 50 12.29 -7.43 8.24
CA VAL A 50 11.76 -7.66 9.60
C VAL A 50 11.12 -6.43 10.23
N ASN A 51 11.41 -5.23 9.71
CA ASN A 51 10.86 -3.95 10.16
C ASN A 51 9.71 -3.49 9.25
N TRP A 52 9.18 -4.37 8.40
CA TRP A 52 8.14 -4.07 7.42
C TRP A 52 8.53 -3.06 6.33
N ASN A 53 9.81 -2.68 6.21
CA ASN A 53 10.26 -1.85 5.10
C ASN A 53 10.11 -2.61 3.79
N THR A 54 9.63 -1.94 2.74
CA THR A 54 9.55 -2.54 1.41
C THR A 54 10.90 -2.37 0.70
N ILE A 55 11.55 -3.48 0.34
CA ILE A 55 12.79 -3.48 -0.44
C ILE A 55 12.42 -3.27 -1.91
N PRO A 56 12.82 -2.15 -2.55
CA PRO A 56 12.45 -1.88 -3.94
C PRO A 56 12.98 -2.95 -4.90
N ALA A 57 12.21 -3.24 -5.94
CA ALA A 57 12.65 -4.11 -7.02
C ALA A 57 13.52 -3.33 -8.01
N GLN A 58 14.62 -3.94 -8.45
CA GLN A 58 15.31 -3.58 -9.69
C GLN A 58 14.81 -4.48 -10.81
N ILE A 59 14.04 -3.91 -11.75
CA ILE A 59 13.46 -4.63 -12.88
C ILE A 59 14.42 -4.60 -14.07
N THR A 60 14.63 -5.74 -14.72
CA THR A 60 15.47 -5.90 -15.91
C THR A 60 14.82 -6.83 -16.91
N GLY A 61 15.18 -6.67 -18.20
CA GLY A 61 14.67 -7.52 -19.28
C GLY A 61 13.15 -7.46 -19.42
N LEU A 62 12.58 -6.26 -19.31
CA LEU A 62 11.14 -6.04 -19.52
C LEU A 62 10.79 -6.27 -20.99
N GLU A 63 9.92 -7.24 -21.23
CA GLU A 63 9.33 -7.54 -22.51
C GLU A 63 7.81 -7.42 -22.38
N ILE A 64 7.20 -6.65 -23.27
CA ILE A 64 5.75 -6.45 -23.34
C ILE A 64 5.31 -6.78 -24.76
N ASP A 65 4.45 -7.78 -24.88
CA ASP A 65 3.74 -8.16 -26.09
C ASP A 65 2.25 -7.90 -25.85
N ALA A 66 1.69 -6.88 -26.50
CA ALA A 66 0.33 -6.42 -26.25
C ALA A 66 -0.46 -6.32 -27.56
N GLY A 67 -1.58 -7.04 -27.62
CA GLY A 67 -2.57 -6.95 -28.69
C GLY A 67 -3.76 -6.08 -28.28
N SER A 68 -4.85 -6.16 -29.05
CA SER A 68 -6.07 -5.40 -28.79
C SER A 68 -6.88 -5.89 -27.59
N ASP A 69 -6.74 -7.17 -27.23
CA ASP A 69 -7.56 -7.87 -26.23
C ASP A 69 -6.76 -8.89 -25.40
N HIS A 70 -5.44 -8.88 -25.53
CA HIS A 70 -4.55 -9.78 -24.80
C HIS A 70 -3.20 -9.11 -24.59
N PHE A 71 -2.45 -9.61 -23.62
CA PHE A 71 -1.07 -9.21 -23.40
C PHE A 71 -0.26 -10.33 -22.76
N ARG A 72 1.05 -10.25 -22.92
CA ARG A 72 2.04 -11.04 -22.19
C ARG A 72 3.21 -10.14 -21.81
N ILE A 73 3.54 -10.15 -20.53
CA ILE A 73 4.65 -9.39 -19.96
C ILE A 73 5.58 -10.34 -19.23
N ARG A 74 6.88 -10.17 -19.48
CA ARG A 74 7.94 -10.88 -18.75
C ARG A 74 8.99 -9.90 -18.29
N TYR A 75 9.51 -10.13 -17.10
CA TYR A 75 10.70 -9.43 -16.63
C TYR A 75 11.37 -10.22 -15.49
N LYS A 76 12.60 -9.81 -15.15
CA LYS A 76 13.30 -10.26 -13.96
C LYS A 76 13.32 -9.13 -12.94
N ALA A 77 13.15 -9.47 -11.68
CA ALA A 77 13.22 -8.52 -10.58
C ALA A 77 14.23 -9.00 -9.53
N TYR A 78 14.99 -8.04 -9.00
CA TYR A 78 15.97 -8.27 -7.96
C TYR A 78 15.73 -7.33 -6.78
N HIS A 79 15.80 -7.87 -5.56
CA HIS A 79 15.69 -7.13 -4.33
C HIS A 79 16.97 -7.33 -3.52
N GLU A 80 17.65 -6.23 -3.22
CA GLU A 80 18.85 -6.20 -2.38
C GLU A 80 18.76 -5.06 -1.37
N GLY A 81 18.84 -5.39 -0.08
CA GLY A 81 18.75 -4.41 1.00
C GLY A 81 18.30 -5.03 2.32
N SER A 82 18.68 -4.42 3.45
CA SER A 82 18.35 -4.91 4.80
C SER A 82 18.72 -6.39 5.04
N GLY A 83 19.80 -6.88 4.41
CA GLY A 83 20.23 -8.28 4.49
C GLY A 83 19.46 -9.26 3.60
N ILE A 84 18.47 -8.80 2.83
CA ILE A 84 17.73 -9.60 1.85
C ILE A 84 18.46 -9.56 0.51
N ALA A 85 18.63 -10.73 -0.11
CA ALA A 85 19.00 -10.88 -1.52
C ALA A 85 18.06 -11.90 -2.18
N PHE A 86 17.15 -11.42 -3.03
CA PHE A 86 16.09 -12.24 -3.63
C PHE A 86 15.89 -11.90 -5.11
N ARG A 87 15.91 -12.91 -5.98
CA ARG A 87 15.61 -12.77 -7.42
C ARG A 87 14.36 -13.54 -7.78
N TRP A 88 13.57 -12.99 -8.69
CA TRP A 88 12.41 -13.66 -9.25
C TRP A 88 12.14 -13.26 -10.70
N ARG A 89 11.34 -14.09 -11.37
CA ARG A 89 10.84 -13.86 -12.72
C ARG A 89 9.34 -13.63 -12.68
N ALA A 90 8.88 -12.63 -13.40
CA ALA A 90 7.47 -12.34 -13.59
C ALA A 90 6.98 -12.91 -14.93
N MET A 91 5.77 -13.46 -14.91
CA MET A 91 4.96 -13.72 -16.09
C MET A 91 3.57 -13.15 -15.82
N LEU A 92 3.19 -12.11 -16.54
CA LEU A 92 1.85 -11.50 -16.45
C LEU A 92 1.17 -11.71 -17.80
N GLU A 93 0.01 -12.37 -17.80
CA GLU A 93 -0.72 -12.71 -19.01
C GLU A 93 -2.17 -12.28 -18.90
N GLY A 94 -2.67 -11.61 -19.92
CA GLY A 94 -4.10 -11.35 -20.12
C GLY A 94 -4.56 -12.05 -21.39
N SER A 95 -5.58 -12.88 -21.30
CA SER A 95 -6.16 -13.57 -22.45
C SER A 95 -7.43 -12.90 -22.96
N ALA A 96 -7.77 -13.17 -24.22
CA ALA A 96 -8.94 -12.62 -24.90
C ALA A 96 -10.28 -12.99 -24.23
N ASP A 97 -10.32 -14.06 -23.42
CA ASP A 97 -11.48 -14.45 -22.62
C ASP A 97 -11.63 -13.65 -21.31
N GLY A 98 -10.72 -12.72 -21.03
CA GLY A 98 -10.74 -11.89 -19.82
C GLY A 98 -10.08 -12.50 -18.59
N ALA A 99 -9.35 -13.63 -18.72
CA ALA A 99 -8.52 -14.11 -17.64
C ALA A 99 -7.20 -13.33 -17.56
N ILE A 100 -6.83 -12.89 -16.35
CA ILE A 100 -5.53 -12.27 -16.07
C ILE A 100 -4.77 -13.14 -15.08
N THR A 101 -3.59 -13.61 -15.45
CA THR A 101 -2.72 -14.44 -14.62
C THR A 101 -1.43 -13.71 -14.31
N CYS A 102 -1.11 -13.55 -13.03
CA CYS A 102 0.16 -13.01 -12.55
C CYS A 102 0.92 -14.14 -11.86
N ALA A 103 2.09 -14.51 -12.37
CA ALA A 103 2.95 -15.52 -11.76
C ALA A 103 4.30 -14.91 -11.38
N MET A 104 4.80 -15.31 -10.23
CA MET A 104 6.17 -15.07 -9.80
C MET A 104 6.87 -16.38 -9.50
N GLU A 105 8.11 -16.50 -9.93
CA GLU A 105 8.99 -17.61 -9.59
C GLU A 105 10.31 -17.08 -9.06
N GLY A 106 10.60 -17.34 -7.79
CA GLY A 106 11.72 -16.70 -7.09
C GLY A 106 12.58 -17.66 -6.29
N SER A 107 13.80 -17.20 -6.00
CA SER A 107 14.72 -17.89 -5.11
C SER A 107 15.51 -16.92 -4.25
N ALA A 108 15.69 -17.28 -2.98
CA ALA A 108 16.62 -16.60 -2.08
C ALA A 108 18.07 -16.85 -2.53
N GLU A 109 18.86 -15.79 -2.64
CA GLU A 109 20.29 -15.87 -3.00
C GLU A 109 21.21 -15.94 -1.78
N SER A 110 20.66 -15.65 -0.61
CA SER A 110 21.33 -15.76 0.69
C SER A 110 20.34 -16.23 1.75
N ASP A 111 20.85 -16.49 2.95
CA ASP A 111 20.04 -16.70 4.14
C ASP A 111 19.57 -15.35 4.70
N PHE A 112 18.26 -15.19 4.90
CA PHE A 112 17.70 -13.97 5.49
C PHE A 112 16.38 -14.20 6.22
N ARG A 113 15.97 -13.21 7.01
CA ARG A 113 14.63 -13.13 7.62
C ARG A 113 13.79 -12.09 6.90
N TYR A 114 12.49 -12.33 6.78
CA TYR A 114 11.57 -11.44 6.08
C TYR A 114 10.16 -11.51 6.70
N ASN A 115 9.40 -10.41 6.61
CA ASN A 115 7.99 -10.42 7.00
C ASN A 115 7.08 -10.77 5.82
N ARG A 116 7.46 -10.42 4.59
CA ARG A 116 6.66 -10.75 3.40
C ARG A 116 7.52 -10.90 2.15
N ILE A 117 7.27 -11.97 1.39
CA ILE A 117 7.70 -12.12 -0.01
C ILE A 117 6.53 -12.78 -0.75
N GLY A 118 5.87 -12.05 -1.64
CA GLY A 118 4.74 -12.61 -2.38
C GLY A 118 3.81 -11.55 -2.95
N PHE A 119 2.72 -12.01 -3.58
CA PHE A 119 1.72 -11.13 -4.16
C PHE A 119 0.89 -10.42 -3.09
N CYS A 120 0.55 -9.18 -3.40
CA CYS A 120 -0.47 -8.38 -2.75
C CYS A 120 -1.47 -7.91 -3.82
N VAL A 121 -2.76 -8.03 -3.52
CA VAL A 121 -3.86 -7.53 -4.34
C VAL A 121 -4.58 -6.45 -3.54
N LEU A 122 -4.62 -5.23 -4.07
CA LEU A 122 -5.36 -4.12 -3.48
C LEU A 122 -6.73 -4.04 -4.14
N HIS A 123 -7.77 -4.00 -3.31
CA HIS A 123 -9.15 -3.85 -3.73
C HIS A 123 -9.60 -2.40 -3.49
N PRO A 124 -10.26 -1.75 -4.46
CA PRO A 124 -10.78 -0.40 -4.26
C PRO A 124 -11.79 -0.37 -3.11
N VAL A 125 -11.84 0.72 -2.32
CA VAL A 125 -12.88 0.85 -1.29
C VAL A 125 -14.26 0.92 -1.93
N ASP A 126 -14.39 1.70 -3.01
CA ASP A 126 -15.62 1.79 -3.79
C ASP A 126 -15.91 0.44 -4.46
N GLY A 127 -17.12 -0.08 -4.24
CA GLY A 127 -17.56 -1.38 -4.72
C GLY A 127 -17.11 -2.60 -3.90
N THR A 128 -16.07 -2.51 -3.06
CA THR A 128 -15.68 -3.62 -2.15
C THR A 128 -16.20 -3.41 -0.73
N ALA A 129 -16.27 -2.17 -0.23
CA ALA A 129 -16.82 -1.94 1.10
C ALA A 129 -18.32 -2.30 1.13
N GLY A 130 -18.71 -3.20 2.03
CA GLY A 130 -20.09 -3.70 2.13
C GLY A 130 -20.47 -4.76 1.08
N SER A 131 -19.55 -5.19 0.22
CA SER A 131 -19.83 -6.26 -0.75
C SER A 131 -19.87 -7.63 -0.11
N ASP A 132 -20.69 -8.53 -0.64
CA ASP A 132 -20.65 -9.94 -0.25
C ASP A 132 -19.43 -10.65 -0.83
N TYR A 133 -18.83 -11.52 -0.03
CA TYR A 133 -17.72 -12.37 -0.44
C TYR A 133 -18.05 -13.85 -0.28
N ARG A 134 -17.42 -14.67 -1.11
CA ARG A 134 -17.32 -16.13 -0.93
C ARG A 134 -15.84 -16.51 -1.02
N ALA A 135 -15.36 -17.36 -0.12
CA ALA A 135 -13.96 -17.78 -0.12
C ALA A 135 -13.84 -19.29 0.14
N VAL A 136 -12.78 -19.90 -0.38
CA VAL A 136 -12.46 -21.31 -0.13
C VAL A 136 -11.27 -21.37 0.82
N THR A 137 -11.52 -21.85 2.03
CA THR A 137 -10.51 -22.05 3.08
C THR A 137 -10.12 -23.53 3.19
N PRO A 138 -9.04 -23.88 3.89
CA PRO A 138 -8.72 -25.28 4.18
C PRO A 138 -9.82 -26.04 4.91
N ASP A 139 -10.63 -25.35 5.72
CA ASP A 139 -11.72 -25.94 6.50
C ASP A 139 -13.07 -25.94 5.75
N GLY A 140 -13.10 -25.43 4.52
CA GLY A 140 -14.27 -25.40 3.66
C GLY A 140 -14.62 -24.02 3.11
N ALA A 141 -15.74 -23.95 2.40
CA ALA A 141 -16.24 -22.71 1.83
C ALA A 141 -16.86 -21.82 2.93
N ILE A 142 -16.53 -20.54 2.90
CA ILE A 142 -17.08 -19.51 3.78
C ILE A 142 -17.71 -18.38 2.95
N SER A 143 -18.60 -17.62 3.56
CA SER A 143 -19.18 -16.41 2.97
C SER A 143 -19.47 -15.38 4.05
N GLY A 144 -19.60 -14.13 3.64
CA GLY A 144 -19.92 -13.02 4.52
C GLY A 144 -19.92 -11.71 3.75
N THR A 145 -19.80 -10.60 4.48
CA THR A 145 -19.81 -9.26 3.90
C THR A 145 -18.54 -8.52 4.31
N ILE A 146 -17.90 -7.84 3.36
CA ILE A 146 -16.74 -7.01 3.63
C ILE A 146 -17.16 -5.79 4.49
N PRO A 147 -16.44 -5.45 5.56
CA PRO A 147 -16.84 -4.36 6.46
C PRO A 147 -17.00 -3.01 5.76
N LEU A 148 -18.19 -2.42 5.80
CA LEU A 148 -18.46 -1.11 5.19
C LEU A 148 -17.58 -0.01 5.79
N HIS A 149 -17.57 0.08 7.12
CA HIS A 149 -16.70 0.99 7.88
C HIS A 149 -15.35 0.34 8.16
N ILE A 150 -14.38 1.15 8.61
CA ILE A 150 -13.04 0.67 8.97
C ILE A 150 -13.17 -0.39 10.07
N ALA A 151 -12.85 -1.63 9.74
CA ALA A 151 -12.87 -2.72 10.69
C ALA A 151 -11.70 -2.54 11.67
N PRO A 152 -11.90 -2.63 13.00
CA PRO A 152 -10.82 -2.53 13.95
C PRO A 152 -9.75 -3.59 13.67
N GLN A 153 -8.48 -3.18 13.52
CA GLN A 153 -7.39 -4.13 13.43
C GLN A 153 -7.20 -4.83 14.78
N ARG A 154 -7.69 -6.07 14.89
CA ARG A 154 -7.52 -6.90 16.08
C ARG A 154 -6.09 -7.45 16.11
N ILE A 155 -5.52 -7.53 17.31
CA ILE A 155 -4.23 -8.15 17.58
C ILE A 155 -4.45 -9.32 18.54
N GLU A 156 -4.02 -10.52 18.14
CA GLU A 156 -4.07 -11.73 18.95
C GLU A 156 -2.69 -12.37 19.00
N ASN A 157 -2.21 -12.71 20.20
CA ASN A 157 -0.88 -13.29 20.42
C ASN A 157 0.27 -12.50 19.76
N GLY A 158 0.13 -11.18 19.68
CA GLY A 158 1.12 -10.28 19.07
C GLY A 158 1.03 -10.15 17.54
N PHE A 159 0.03 -10.75 16.90
CA PHE A 159 -0.15 -10.71 15.45
C PHE A 159 -1.49 -10.11 15.03
N GLU A 160 -1.49 -9.42 13.90
CA GLU A 160 -2.70 -8.92 13.25
C GLU A 160 -3.62 -10.06 12.84
N VAL A 161 -4.89 -9.98 13.24
CA VAL A 161 -5.93 -10.93 12.82
C VAL A 161 -6.51 -10.46 11.48
N PRO A 162 -6.61 -11.34 10.46
CA PRO A 162 -7.24 -11.01 9.20
C PRO A 162 -8.76 -10.84 9.37
N ILE A 163 -9.42 -10.22 8.38
CA ILE A 163 -10.89 -10.01 8.40
C ILE A 163 -11.63 -11.36 8.46
N PHE A 164 -11.09 -12.39 7.81
CA PHE A 164 -11.61 -13.76 7.82
C PHE A 164 -10.46 -14.77 7.59
N PRO A 165 -10.68 -16.08 7.87
CA PRO A 165 -9.65 -17.12 7.73
C PRO A 165 -8.99 -17.16 6.35
N SER A 166 -7.75 -17.63 6.29
CA SER A 166 -6.96 -17.68 5.07
C SER A 166 -7.56 -18.60 4.00
N PHE A 167 -7.38 -18.24 2.74
CA PHE A 167 -8.10 -18.81 1.61
C PHE A 167 -7.23 -18.99 0.37
N SER A 168 -7.64 -19.90 -0.52
CA SER A 168 -7.05 -20.14 -1.84
C SER A 168 -7.89 -19.56 -2.99
N SER A 169 -9.12 -19.15 -2.70
CA SER A 169 -9.99 -18.46 -3.65
C SER A 169 -10.84 -17.42 -2.93
N LEU A 170 -11.09 -16.31 -3.60
CA LEU A 170 -11.96 -15.24 -3.14
C LEU A 170 -12.84 -14.79 -4.31
N THR A 171 -14.14 -14.72 -4.09
CA THR A 171 -15.09 -14.06 -4.98
C THR A 171 -15.62 -12.84 -4.25
N LEU A 172 -15.60 -11.69 -4.91
CA LEU A 172 -16.23 -10.46 -4.44
C LEU A 172 -17.37 -10.10 -5.40
N ASP A 173 -18.56 -9.91 -4.85
CA ASP A 173 -19.70 -9.45 -5.63
C ASP A 173 -19.66 -7.95 -5.75
N PHE A 174 -20.25 -7.45 -6.82
CA PHE A 174 -20.42 -6.04 -7.01
C PHE A 174 -21.72 -5.80 -7.79
N ASP A 175 -22.29 -4.60 -7.70
CA ASP A 175 -23.49 -4.27 -8.48
C ASP A 175 -23.30 -4.55 -9.99
N GLY A 176 -24.05 -5.51 -10.52
CA GLY A 176 -23.95 -5.95 -11.92
C GLY A 176 -22.94 -7.06 -12.22
N GLY A 177 -22.28 -7.69 -11.24
CA GLY A 177 -21.33 -8.77 -11.53
C GLY A 177 -20.55 -9.32 -10.33
N ASN A 178 -19.47 -10.03 -10.63
CA ASN A 178 -18.50 -10.49 -9.62
C ASN A 178 -17.08 -10.54 -10.20
N VAL A 179 -16.11 -10.55 -9.29
CA VAL A 179 -14.69 -10.83 -9.58
C VAL A 179 -14.25 -12.03 -8.76
N ILE A 180 -13.58 -12.97 -9.43
CA ILE A 180 -13.08 -14.22 -8.87
C ILE A 180 -11.56 -14.18 -8.92
N PHE A 181 -10.96 -14.43 -7.77
CA PHE A 181 -9.53 -14.58 -7.58
C PHE A 181 -9.22 -16.03 -7.22
N ASN A 182 -8.23 -16.62 -7.88
CA ASN A 182 -7.64 -17.89 -7.49
C ASN A 182 -6.16 -17.67 -7.17
N PHE A 183 -5.73 -18.26 -6.06
CA PHE A 183 -4.41 -18.09 -5.51
C PHE A 183 -3.71 -19.45 -5.43
N GLU A 184 -2.49 -19.52 -5.96
CA GLU A 184 -1.63 -20.70 -5.90
C GLU A 184 -0.29 -20.34 -5.26
N GLY A 185 0.31 -21.30 -4.54
CA GLY A 185 1.48 -21.09 -3.71
C GLY A 185 1.07 -21.12 -2.23
N ASP A 186 1.08 -19.96 -1.59
CA ASP A 186 0.63 -19.80 -0.21
C ASP A 186 -0.89 -19.55 -0.17
N LEU A 187 -1.49 -19.72 1.00
CA LEU A 187 -2.81 -19.16 1.26
C LEU A 187 -2.72 -17.64 1.39
N PHE A 188 -3.85 -16.98 1.19
CA PHE A 188 -3.96 -15.54 1.28
C PHE A 188 -4.90 -15.14 2.41
N GLU A 189 -4.64 -13.97 3.00
CA GLU A 189 -5.49 -13.33 3.99
C GLU A 189 -5.95 -11.98 3.47
N MET A 190 -6.97 -11.39 4.11
CA MET A 190 -7.40 -10.03 3.82
C MET A 190 -7.29 -9.13 5.06
N GLU A 191 -6.75 -7.92 4.88
CA GLU A 191 -6.77 -6.83 5.86
C GLU A 191 -7.52 -5.60 5.31
N ASP A 192 -8.00 -4.77 6.24
CA ASP A 192 -8.53 -3.45 5.94
C ASP A 192 -7.42 -2.42 6.10
N GLN A 193 -6.82 -2.00 4.98
CA GLN A 193 -5.68 -1.09 5.03
C GLN A 193 -6.05 0.35 5.40
N ARG A 194 -7.35 0.66 5.53
CA ARG A 194 -7.79 1.97 6.04
C ARG A 194 -7.33 2.21 7.48
N ASN A 195 -7.04 1.14 8.24
CA ASN A 195 -6.34 1.23 9.53
C ASN A 195 -4.94 1.86 9.41
N TRP A 196 -4.32 1.75 8.23
CA TRP A 196 -2.99 2.25 7.91
C TRP A 196 -3.01 3.42 6.94
N THR A 197 -4.13 4.15 6.88
CA THR A 197 -4.37 5.34 6.03
C THR A 197 -4.40 5.08 4.51
N ASP A 198 -4.28 3.82 4.08
CA ASP A 198 -4.43 3.43 2.68
C ASP A 198 -5.91 3.32 2.30
N GLY A 199 -6.27 3.81 1.10
CA GLY A 199 -7.62 3.77 0.56
C GLY A 199 -8.00 2.44 -0.12
N SER A 200 -7.73 1.30 0.52
CA SER A 200 -7.98 -0.04 -0.03
C SER A 200 -8.16 -1.14 1.03
N TYR A 201 -8.74 -2.26 0.62
CA TYR A 201 -8.50 -3.55 1.29
C TYR A 201 -7.32 -4.23 0.63
N LYS A 202 -6.59 -5.09 1.35
CA LYS A 202 -5.47 -5.84 0.79
C LYS A 202 -5.64 -7.32 1.04
N THR A 203 -5.59 -8.09 -0.03
CA THR A 203 -5.34 -9.53 0.02
C THR A 203 -3.85 -9.79 -0.15
N TYR A 204 -3.26 -10.60 0.71
CA TYR A 204 -1.81 -10.83 0.72
C TYR A 204 -1.44 -12.26 1.12
N CYS A 205 -0.29 -12.71 0.64
CA CYS A 205 0.46 -13.82 1.20
C CYS A 205 1.81 -13.34 1.75
N THR A 206 2.54 -14.11 2.54
CA THR A 206 2.14 -15.32 3.29
C THR A 206 1.19 -14.93 4.45
N PRO A 207 0.29 -15.81 4.93
CA PRO A 207 -0.64 -15.49 6.02
C PRO A 207 0.10 -15.02 7.28
N ILE A 208 -0.33 -13.89 7.87
CA ILE A 208 0.19 -13.37 9.14
C ILE A 208 -0.13 -14.34 10.28
N SER A 209 -1.23 -15.10 10.19
CA SER A 209 -1.56 -16.16 11.16
C SER A 209 -0.48 -17.24 11.34
N LEU A 210 0.46 -17.39 10.40
CA LEU A 210 1.61 -18.28 10.55
C LEU A 210 2.74 -17.69 11.42
N GLY A 211 2.57 -16.45 11.87
CA GLY A 211 3.57 -15.65 12.56
C GLY A 211 4.65 -15.11 11.62
N TYR A 212 5.33 -14.06 12.05
CA TYR A 212 6.45 -13.45 11.36
C TYR A 212 7.52 -12.97 12.36
N PRO A 213 8.78 -12.75 11.93
CA PRO A 213 9.31 -12.98 10.57
C PRO A 213 9.57 -14.44 10.24
N HIS A 214 9.50 -14.76 8.94
CA HIS A 214 9.92 -16.03 8.36
C HIS A 214 11.43 -16.07 8.11
N ARG A 215 11.98 -17.25 7.80
CA ARG A 215 13.38 -17.45 7.41
C ARG A 215 13.46 -18.07 6.02
N ALA A 216 14.21 -17.45 5.12
CA ALA A 216 14.62 -18.05 3.86
C ALA A 216 16.05 -18.57 3.99
N GLN A 217 16.29 -19.77 3.46
CA GLN A 217 17.62 -20.30 3.24
C GLN A 217 18.02 -20.07 1.78
N THR A 218 19.31 -19.99 1.51
CA THR A 218 19.86 -19.92 0.16
C THR A 218 19.26 -21.02 -0.73
N GLY A 219 18.75 -20.63 -1.90
CA GLY A 219 18.08 -21.54 -2.84
C GLY A 219 16.60 -21.81 -2.52
N ARG A 220 16.04 -21.30 -1.41
CA ARG A 220 14.62 -21.45 -1.10
C ARG A 220 13.77 -20.85 -2.21
N ARG A 221 12.93 -21.70 -2.82
CA ARG A 221 11.95 -21.30 -3.82
C ARG A 221 10.73 -20.65 -3.18
N ILE A 222 10.26 -19.57 -3.80
CA ILE A 222 9.02 -18.87 -3.46
C ILE A 222 8.32 -18.58 -4.79
N ASP A 223 7.31 -19.40 -5.08
CA ASP A 223 6.58 -19.36 -6.33
C ASP A 223 5.11 -19.12 -5.99
N GLN A 224 4.46 -18.16 -6.66
CA GLN A 224 3.08 -17.77 -6.39
C GLN A 224 2.37 -17.45 -7.70
N ARG A 225 1.06 -17.67 -7.75
CA ARG A 225 0.22 -17.25 -8.87
C ARG A 225 -1.09 -16.65 -8.37
N VAL A 226 -1.50 -15.56 -9.00
CA VAL A 226 -2.82 -14.94 -8.84
C VAL A 226 -3.52 -14.96 -10.19
N THR A 227 -4.69 -15.56 -10.25
CA THR A 227 -5.56 -15.52 -11.44
C THR A 227 -6.81 -14.73 -11.13
N VAL A 228 -7.14 -13.76 -11.97
CA VAL A 228 -8.32 -12.90 -11.87
C VAL A 228 -9.24 -13.16 -13.06
N ARG A 229 -10.53 -13.31 -12.78
CA ARG A 229 -11.61 -13.29 -13.79
C ARG A 229 -12.73 -12.41 -13.27
N ALA A 230 -13.40 -11.69 -14.17
CA ALA A 230 -14.57 -10.92 -13.81
C ALA A 230 -15.70 -11.18 -14.80
N ALA A 231 -16.93 -11.17 -14.31
CA ALA A 231 -18.13 -11.37 -15.11
C ALA A 231 -19.16 -10.29 -14.80
N LEU A 232 -19.82 -9.79 -15.84
CA LEU A 232 -21.00 -8.94 -15.72
C LEU A 232 -22.25 -9.81 -15.84
N ALA A 233 -23.20 -9.66 -14.93
CA ALA A 233 -24.42 -10.47 -14.86
C ALA A 233 -25.36 -10.27 -16.05
N ASN A 234 -25.26 -9.14 -16.77
CA ASN A 234 -25.93 -8.90 -18.04
C ASN A 234 -24.98 -8.16 -19.00
N ALA A 235 -24.69 -8.74 -20.16
CA ALA A 235 -23.87 -8.13 -21.22
C ALA A 235 -24.56 -6.92 -21.92
N GLY A 236 -25.68 -6.44 -21.39
CA GLY A 236 -26.45 -5.32 -21.90
C GLY A 236 -26.50 -4.19 -20.87
N VAL A 237 -25.77 -3.12 -21.18
CA VAL A 237 -25.86 -1.78 -20.55
C VAL A 237 -25.26 -1.66 -19.15
N ALA A 238 -23.97 -1.33 -19.11
CA ALA A 238 -23.59 -0.06 -18.49
C ALA A 238 -22.82 0.72 -19.56
N SER A 239 -23.50 1.65 -20.22
CA SER A 239 -22.83 2.81 -20.80
C SER A 239 -21.90 3.34 -19.71
N ALA A 240 -20.61 3.50 -20.02
CA ALA A 240 -19.70 4.25 -19.18
C ALA A 240 -20.47 5.48 -18.67
N ALA A 241 -20.56 5.62 -17.34
CA ALA A 241 -20.91 6.91 -16.77
C ALA A 241 -20.03 7.92 -17.48
N GLU A 242 -20.68 8.92 -18.07
CA GLU A 242 -20.06 9.90 -18.95
C GLU A 242 -18.74 10.39 -18.38
N ASN A 243 -17.84 10.83 -19.26
CA ASN A 243 -16.74 11.75 -18.94
C ASN A 243 -17.30 13.09 -18.41
N GLY A 244 -18.22 13.06 -17.45
CA GLY A 244 -18.59 14.17 -16.63
C GLY A 244 -17.32 14.62 -15.94
N VAL A 245 -16.96 15.88 -16.17
CA VAL A 245 -15.94 16.53 -15.37
C VAL A 245 -16.32 16.27 -13.92
N ASN A 246 -15.45 15.59 -13.16
CA ASN A 246 -15.65 15.43 -11.72
C ASN A 246 -15.69 16.84 -11.12
N THR A 247 -16.89 17.35 -10.88
CA THR A 247 -17.09 18.67 -10.30
C THR A 247 -17.03 18.54 -8.80
N PHE A 248 -16.02 19.12 -8.18
CA PHE A 248 -15.98 19.29 -6.74
C PHE A 248 -16.74 20.56 -6.40
N ALA A 249 -17.83 20.42 -5.64
CA ALA A 249 -18.50 21.55 -5.01
C ALA A 249 -18.16 21.55 -3.52
N LEU A 250 -17.83 22.73 -2.99
CA LEU A 250 -17.76 22.90 -1.55
C LEU A 250 -19.21 22.82 -1.02
N GLY A 251 -19.46 21.85 -0.14
CA GLY A 251 -20.72 21.75 0.57
C GLY A 251 -20.91 22.90 1.58
N ALA A 252 -22.05 22.91 2.26
CA ALA A 252 -22.27 23.81 3.39
C ALA A 252 -21.21 23.60 4.48
N VAL A 253 -20.87 24.68 5.18
CA VAL A 253 -19.94 24.62 6.32
C VAL A 253 -20.50 23.64 7.35
N SER A 254 -19.73 22.61 7.70
CA SER A 254 -20.18 21.52 8.57
C SER A 254 -20.35 21.90 10.04
N GLY A 255 -19.96 23.11 10.43
CA GLY A 255 -19.89 23.56 11.82
C GLY A 255 -18.73 22.98 12.63
N ASN A 256 -18.01 22.00 12.07
CA ASN A 256 -16.85 21.39 12.71
C ASN A 256 -15.59 22.23 12.47
N THR A 257 -14.78 22.40 13.51
CA THR A 257 -13.44 22.99 13.40
C THR A 257 -12.39 21.90 13.32
N LEU A 258 -11.40 22.06 12.45
CA LEU A 258 -10.22 21.20 12.49
C LEU A 258 -9.50 21.38 13.84
N PRO A 259 -8.84 20.32 14.36
CA PRO A 259 -7.95 20.48 15.50
C PRO A 259 -6.82 21.46 15.15
N LYS A 260 -6.16 21.98 16.18
CA LYS A 260 -4.96 22.81 16.01
C LYS A 260 -3.87 21.97 15.33
N LEU A 261 -3.55 22.30 14.08
CA LEU A 261 -2.54 21.59 13.29
C LEU A 261 -1.18 22.25 13.43
N GLY A 262 -0.14 21.47 13.68
CA GLY A 262 1.25 21.91 13.71
C GLY A 262 2.16 21.03 12.85
N PHE A 263 3.45 21.33 12.86
CA PHE A 263 4.47 20.58 12.13
C PHE A 263 5.57 20.10 13.07
N ALA A 264 6.12 18.91 12.82
CA ALA A 264 7.38 18.51 13.46
C ALA A 264 8.55 19.36 12.94
N MET A 265 9.59 19.53 13.76
CA MET A 265 10.85 20.14 13.33
C MET A 265 11.45 19.40 12.12
N ALA A 266 12.18 20.14 11.28
CA ALA A 266 12.78 19.56 10.07
C ALA A 266 13.83 18.50 10.40
N SER A 267 13.69 17.31 9.79
CA SER A 267 14.54 16.14 10.08
C SER A 267 15.93 16.19 9.45
N HIS A 268 16.22 17.16 8.56
CA HIS A 268 17.52 17.30 7.90
C HIS A 268 18.61 17.91 8.80
N GLY A 269 18.30 18.27 10.05
CA GLY A 269 19.25 18.76 11.05
C GLY A 269 19.74 20.21 10.85
N GLY A 270 19.81 20.70 9.61
CA GLY A 270 20.10 22.11 9.30
C GLY A 270 19.01 23.09 9.76
N ALA A 271 19.36 24.37 9.83
CA ALA A 271 18.40 25.45 10.09
C ALA A 271 17.50 25.71 8.87
N LEU A 272 16.26 26.13 9.12
CA LEU A 272 15.36 26.53 8.03
C LEU A 272 15.95 27.71 7.24
N THR A 273 15.94 27.58 5.93
CA THR A 273 16.27 28.67 5.02
C THR A 273 15.19 29.75 5.07
N ARG A 274 15.54 30.98 4.67
CA ARG A 274 14.59 32.08 4.53
C ARG A 274 13.37 31.70 3.70
N ARG A 275 13.58 31.00 2.59
CA ARG A 275 12.51 30.54 1.70
C ARG A 275 11.56 29.57 2.41
N GLU A 276 12.10 28.66 3.22
CA GLU A 276 11.28 27.69 3.97
C GLU A 276 10.46 28.39 5.05
N ILE A 277 11.07 29.31 5.81
CA ILE A 277 10.37 30.13 6.80
C ILE A 277 9.21 30.91 6.15
N GLU A 278 9.47 31.60 5.04
CA GLU A 278 8.44 32.37 4.31
C GLU A 278 7.29 31.48 3.80
N ARG A 279 7.56 30.22 3.46
CA ARG A 279 6.54 29.26 3.01
C ARG A 279 5.75 28.68 4.19
N LEU A 280 6.41 28.31 5.27
CA LEU A 280 5.77 27.76 6.47
C LEU A 280 4.88 28.80 7.16
N ALA A 281 5.34 30.04 7.27
CA ALA A 281 4.56 31.13 7.87
C ALA A 281 3.23 31.38 7.15
N ARG A 282 3.16 31.15 5.82
CA ARG A 282 1.92 31.27 5.04
C ARG A 282 0.89 30.20 5.37
N VAL A 283 1.33 29.02 5.80
CA VAL A 283 0.43 27.93 6.22
C VAL A 283 -0.13 28.16 7.62
N LYS A 284 0.50 29.05 8.41
CA LYS A 284 0.11 29.41 9.79
C LYS A 284 -0.06 28.18 10.68
N PRO A 285 0.97 27.34 10.84
CA PRO A 285 0.89 26.22 11.77
C PRO A 285 0.64 26.74 13.18
N TYR A 286 -0.20 26.03 13.92
CA TYR A 286 -0.46 26.37 15.32
C TYR A 286 0.81 26.26 16.15
N HIS A 287 1.62 25.22 15.91
CA HIS A 287 2.90 25.00 16.57
C HIS A 287 3.94 24.38 15.63
N LEU A 288 5.22 24.56 15.95
CA LEU A 288 6.28 23.62 15.61
C LEU A 288 6.49 22.68 16.81
N ARG A 289 6.62 21.38 16.58
CA ARG A 289 6.84 20.36 17.61
C ARG A 289 8.31 19.96 17.62
N ALA A 290 8.98 20.21 18.73
CA ALA A 290 10.36 19.80 18.96
C ALA A 290 10.45 18.68 19.99
N GLU A 291 11.24 17.66 19.64
CA GLU A 291 11.56 16.53 20.50
C GLU A 291 12.93 16.76 21.14
N VAL A 292 12.95 16.94 22.45
CA VAL A 292 14.16 17.23 23.23
C VAL A 292 14.54 15.99 24.02
N HIS A 293 15.65 15.38 23.64
CA HIS A 293 16.20 14.19 24.30
C HIS A 293 17.35 14.59 25.21
N PHE A 294 17.13 14.60 26.52
CA PHE A 294 18.13 15.02 27.52
C PHE A 294 19.35 14.09 27.58
N SER A 295 19.21 12.85 27.12
CA SER A 295 20.34 11.93 26.95
C SER A 295 21.34 12.36 25.87
N ARG A 296 20.99 13.34 25.02
CA ARG A 296 21.89 13.84 23.97
C ARG A 296 22.63 15.08 24.43
N ALA A 297 23.95 15.10 24.22
CA ALA A 297 24.79 16.24 24.57
C ALA A 297 24.42 17.55 23.86
N ASP A 298 23.68 17.51 22.75
CA ASP A 298 23.29 18.69 21.96
C ASP A 298 21.88 19.22 22.25
N TRP A 299 21.18 18.69 23.27
CA TRP A 299 19.76 19.00 23.50
C TRP A 299 19.47 20.50 23.66
N GLU A 300 20.33 21.24 24.36
CA GLU A 300 20.18 22.69 24.57
C GLU A 300 20.20 23.45 23.24
N SER A 301 21.16 23.11 22.38
CA SER A 301 21.30 23.75 21.07
C SER A 301 20.12 23.45 20.15
N GLN A 302 19.55 22.24 20.23
CA GLN A 302 18.35 21.87 19.48
C GLN A 302 17.11 22.62 19.99
N LEU A 303 16.99 22.80 21.30
CA LEU A 303 15.91 23.56 21.91
C LEU A 303 15.95 25.05 21.50
N VAL A 304 17.13 25.68 21.57
CA VAL A 304 17.32 27.07 21.14
C VAL A 304 16.95 27.22 19.66
N LYS A 305 17.47 26.33 18.81
CA LYS A 305 17.14 26.31 17.39
C LYS A 305 15.63 26.19 17.16
N ALA A 306 14.95 25.29 17.89
CA ALA A 306 13.52 25.11 17.76
C ALA A 306 12.72 26.35 18.16
N ALA A 307 13.14 27.04 19.23
CA ALA A 307 12.53 28.30 19.66
C ALA A 307 12.70 29.40 18.60
N ASP A 308 13.91 29.52 18.03
CA ASP A 308 14.21 30.51 16.99
C ASP A 308 13.40 30.24 15.72
N GLU A 309 13.30 28.98 15.29
CA GLU A 309 12.53 28.59 14.11
C GLU A 309 11.01 28.79 14.31
N ALA A 310 10.46 28.42 15.46
CA ALA A 310 9.05 28.65 15.78
C ALA A 310 8.72 30.15 15.77
N LYS A 311 9.61 30.96 16.34
CA LYS A 311 9.50 32.43 16.32
C LYS A 311 9.58 32.98 14.90
N ALA A 312 10.52 32.50 14.08
CA ALA A 312 10.69 32.94 12.70
C ALA A 312 9.48 32.58 11.82
N VAL A 313 8.90 31.40 12.03
CA VAL A 313 7.67 30.95 11.35
C VAL A 313 6.42 31.68 11.87
N GLY A 314 6.46 32.19 13.10
CA GLY A 314 5.34 32.88 13.74
C GLY A 314 4.31 31.92 14.34
N SER A 315 4.77 30.78 14.86
CA SER A 315 3.93 29.76 15.50
C SER A 315 4.27 29.58 16.97
N ALA A 316 3.44 28.83 17.70
CA ALA A 316 3.85 28.33 19.02
C ALA A 316 4.96 27.27 18.88
N LEU A 317 5.56 26.90 20.01
CA LEU A 317 6.45 25.76 20.14
C LEU A 317 5.79 24.72 21.06
N GLU A 318 5.58 23.52 20.55
CA GLU A 318 5.21 22.34 21.34
C GLU A 318 6.50 21.58 21.69
N LEU A 319 6.72 21.29 22.96
CA LEU A 319 7.88 20.55 23.43
C LEU A 319 7.48 19.15 23.88
N VAL A 320 8.25 18.17 23.44
CA VAL A 320 8.16 16.78 23.90
C VAL A 320 9.49 16.44 24.53
N LEU A 321 9.47 16.18 25.83
CA LEU A 321 10.68 15.96 26.62
C LEU A 321 10.87 14.46 26.81
N PHE A 322 12.02 13.95 26.37
CA PHE A 322 12.49 12.60 26.65
C PHE A 322 13.59 12.70 27.72
N LEU A 323 13.19 12.41 28.96
CA LEU A 323 14.02 12.49 30.15
C LEU A 323 14.75 11.17 30.39
N THR A 324 15.88 11.22 31.09
CA THR A 324 16.57 10.03 31.57
C THR A 324 16.06 9.62 32.96
N ASP A 325 16.66 8.60 33.55
CA ASP A 325 16.42 8.22 34.96
C ASP A 325 16.80 9.35 35.94
N HIS A 326 17.50 10.41 35.47
CA HIS A 326 17.84 11.62 36.20
C HIS A 326 16.87 12.79 35.97
N ALA A 327 15.62 12.51 35.56
CA ALA A 327 14.60 13.51 35.21
C ALA A 327 14.43 14.68 36.20
N ALA A 328 14.63 14.43 37.51
CA ALA A 328 14.52 15.48 38.53
C ALA A 328 15.61 16.55 38.39
N ASP A 329 16.85 16.15 38.06
CA ASP A 329 17.97 17.07 37.84
C ASP A 329 17.87 17.76 36.47
N GLU A 330 17.25 17.09 35.49
CA GLU A 330 17.08 17.59 34.12
C GLU A 330 16.00 18.68 33.99
N LEU A 331 15.02 18.70 34.90
CA LEU A 331 13.88 19.63 34.88
C LEU A 331 14.05 20.85 35.80
N THR A 332 15.15 20.94 36.56
CA THR A 332 15.46 22.05 37.48
C THR A 332 16.42 23.06 36.86
#